data_AF-A0A7S2E1F9-F1
#
_entry.id   AF-A0A7S2E1F9-F1
#
_cell.length_a   1.000
_cell.length_b   1.000
_cell.length_c   1.000
_cell.angle_alpha   90.00
_cell.angle_beta   90.00
_cell.angle_gamma   90.00
#
_symmetry.space_group_name_H-M   'P 1'
#
loop_
_entity.id
_entity.type
_entity.pdbx_description
1 polymer ?
#
loop_
_entity_poly.entity_id
_entity_poly.type
_entity_poly.pdbx_seq_one_letter_code
_entity_poly.pdbx_strand_id
1 'polypeptide(L)'
;FCKNGECQKVSCSLCKKECVPCNEDEDEEEYDEAVRLGMAAHFMCAEREAELGAFKKAWEEAIEFGIKQPCPKCGHCGVKDDACTHMTCDNCSTVWCYVCGLDCASEECSKGPDPTMAECYRHNVNWHANERRCPMYLTEINQVDNSWPDDDGAAKEKLLRFRILRNLKQTYDKMGTHAYARMVAAFPGMGAACGYTEDQINEVVMDVPLFQRNPDFLEEEEEEEDDD
;
A
#
# COMPACT_ATOMS: atom_id res chain seq x y z
N PHE A 1 -2.71 -15.17 17.12
CA PHE A 1 -3.08 -16.56 17.43
C PHE A 1 -2.18 -17.10 18.52
N CYS A 2 -2.75 -17.59 19.60
CA CYS A 2 -1.98 -18.28 20.62
C CYS A 2 -1.63 -19.67 20.08
N LYS A 3 -0.34 -20.00 20.00
CA LYS A 3 0.14 -21.34 19.61
C LYS A 3 0.28 -22.28 20.82
N ASN A 4 -0.17 -21.84 22.00
CA ASN A 4 -0.07 -22.60 23.23
C ASN A 4 -1.23 -23.60 23.32
N GLY A 5 -0.93 -24.89 23.45
CA GLY A 5 -1.92 -25.97 23.58
C GLY A 5 -2.76 -25.89 24.86
N GLU A 6 -2.33 -25.09 25.85
CA GLU A 6 -3.08 -24.83 27.09
C GLU A 6 -3.91 -23.53 27.03
N CYS A 7 -3.93 -22.84 25.88
CA CYS A 7 -4.67 -21.59 25.76
C CYS A 7 -6.18 -21.85 25.62
N GLN A 8 -6.90 -21.72 26.74
CA GLN A 8 -8.36 -21.81 26.81
C GLN A 8 -9.10 -20.60 26.21
N LYS A 9 -8.37 -19.60 25.69
CA LYS A 9 -8.95 -18.42 25.04
C LYS A 9 -8.53 -18.39 23.58
N VAL A 10 -9.41 -18.84 22.70
CA VAL A 10 -9.24 -18.65 21.25
C VAL A 10 -10.20 -17.55 20.84
N SER A 11 -9.74 -16.37 20.44
CA SER A 11 -10.64 -15.39 19.81
C SER A 11 -10.61 -15.57 18.30
N CYS A 12 -11.78 -15.52 17.66
CA CYS A 12 -11.85 -15.55 16.19
C CYS A 12 -11.09 -14.34 15.62
N SER A 13 -10.19 -14.52 14.65
CA SER A 13 -9.60 -13.39 13.92
C SER A 13 -10.67 -12.57 13.18
N LEU A 14 -11.80 -13.19 12.85
CA LEU A 14 -12.88 -12.62 12.06
C LEU A 14 -13.96 -11.96 12.89
N CYS A 15 -14.67 -12.72 13.72
CA CYS A 15 -15.77 -12.16 14.51
C CYS A 15 -15.32 -11.57 15.86
N LYS A 16 -14.03 -11.68 16.21
CA LYS A 16 -13.42 -11.22 17.48
C LYS A 16 -14.08 -11.77 18.75
N LYS A 17 -15.01 -12.73 18.64
CA LYS A 17 -15.64 -13.40 19.77
C LYS A 17 -14.66 -14.40 20.37
N GLU A 18 -14.67 -14.50 21.70
CA GLU A 18 -14.00 -15.59 22.43
C GLU A 18 -14.71 -16.91 22.12
N CYS A 19 -13.94 -17.94 21.83
CA CYS A 19 -14.37 -19.33 21.82
C CYS A 19 -14.46 -19.77 23.27
N VAL A 20 -15.66 -20.14 23.70
CA VAL A 20 -15.86 -20.80 24.98
C VAL A 20 -15.37 -22.24 24.81
N PRO A 21 -14.42 -22.72 25.63
CA PRO A 21 -14.06 -24.14 25.63
C PRO A 21 -15.31 -24.96 25.95
N CYS A 22 -15.63 -25.96 25.12
CA CYS A 22 -16.59 -26.97 25.54
C CYS A 22 -15.90 -27.83 26.60
N ASN A 23 -16.24 -27.66 27.88
CA ASN A 23 -15.81 -28.60 28.91
C ASN A 23 -16.64 -29.88 28.73
N GLU A 24 -15.98 -30.98 28.34
CA GLU A 24 -16.62 -32.29 28.17
C GLU A 24 -17.15 -32.86 29.51
N ASP A 25 -16.73 -32.28 30.64
CA ASP A 25 -17.05 -32.73 32.00
C ASP A 25 -18.15 -31.89 32.71
N GLU A 26 -18.69 -30.84 32.07
CA GLU A 26 -19.80 -30.06 32.63
C GLU A 26 -21.14 -30.64 32.16
N ASP A 27 -22.00 -31.03 33.11
CA ASP A 27 -23.30 -31.68 32.90
C ASP A 27 -24.08 -31.02 31.74
N GLU A 28 -24.43 -31.82 30.72
CA GLU A 28 -25.08 -31.43 29.45
C GLU A 28 -26.41 -30.68 29.61
N GLU A 29 -26.99 -30.60 30.80
CA GLU A 29 -28.39 -30.22 31.02
C GLU A 29 -28.68 -28.70 30.99
N GLU A 30 -27.67 -27.82 30.97
CA GLU A 30 -27.90 -26.36 30.91
C GLU A 30 -26.92 -25.60 29.99
N TYR A 31 -26.51 -26.19 28.87
CA TYR A 31 -25.87 -25.39 27.83
C TYR A 31 -26.92 -24.51 27.13
N ASP A 32 -26.82 -23.20 27.34
CA ASP A 32 -27.63 -22.20 26.65
C ASP A 32 -27.56 -22.44 25.13
N GLU A 33 -28.69 -22.76 24.51
CA GLU A 33 -28.82 -23.00 23.06
C GLU A 33 -28.23 -21.83 22.25
N ALA A 34 -28.21 -20.61 22.81
CA ALA A 34 -27.55 -19.46 22.21
C ALA A 34 -26.02 -19.62 22.10
N VAL A 35 -25.37 -20.25 23.07
CA VAL A 35 -23.93 -20.57 23.05
C VAL A 35 -23.64 -21.60 21.96
N ARG A 36 -24.47 -22.65 21.85
CA ARG A 36 -24.34 -23.70 20.83
C ARG A 36 -24.49 -23.13 19.41
N LEU A 37 -25.53 -22.32 19.18
CA LEU A 37 -25.74 -21.62 17.91
C LEU A 37 -24.62 -20.61 17.61
N GLY A 38 -24.12 -19.91 18.63
CA GLY A 38 -22.98 -19.01 18.52
C GLY A 38 -21.70 -19.72 18.08
N MET A 39 -21.44 -20.92 18.59
CA MET A 39 -20.30 -21.76 18.21
C MET A 39 -20.43 -22.34 16.80
N ALA A 40 -21.63 -22.77 16.39
CA ALA A 40 -21.86 -23.20 15.00
C ALA A 40 -21.54 -22.09 13.98
N ALA A 41 -21.97 -20.86 14.24
CA ALA A 41 -21.61 -19.70 13.41
C ALA A 41 -20.11 -19.38 13.45
N HIS A 42 -19.42 -19.69 14.55
CA HIS A 42 -17.98 -19.52 14.68
C HIS A 42 -17.18 -20.55 13.86
N PHE A 43 -17.62 -21.82 13.79
CA PHE A 43 -16.96 -22.82 12.95
C PHE A 43 -16.98 -22.41 11.46
N MET A 44 -18.08 -21.81 11.00
CA MET A 44 -18.14 -21.22 9.66
C MET A 44 -17.11 -20.09 9.46
N CYS A 45 -16.75 -19.36 10.52
CA CYS A 45 -15.68 -18.36 10.44
C CYS A 45 -14.32 -19.03 10.25
N ALA A 46 -14.03 -20.11 10.99
CA ALA A 46 -12.77 -20.84 10.85
C ALA A 46 -12.60 -21.45 9.44
N GLU A 47 -13.66 -22.01 8.87
CA GLU A 47 -13.67 -22.53 7.50
C GLU A 47 -13.41 -21.41 6.47
N ARG A 48 -14.07 -20.26 6.63
CA ARG A 48 -13.83 -19.08 5.77
C ARG A 48 -12.40 -18.56 5.88
N GLU A 49 -11.82 -18.54 7.06
CA GLU A 49 -10.42 -18.12 7.25
C GLU A 49 -9.45 -19.11 6.60
N ALA A 50 -9.72 -20.42 6.71
CA ALA A 50 -8.89 -21.44 6.07
C ALA A 50 -8.88 -21.31 4.54
N GLU A 51 -10.03 -20.99 3.94
CA GLU A 51 -10.17 -20.87 2.49
C GLU A 51 -9.77 -19.49 1.96
N LEU A 52 -10.22 -18.41 2.60
CA LEU A 52 -10.13 -17.04 2.11
C LEU A 52 -9.11 -16.19 2.88
N GLY A 53 -8.54 -16.71 3.98
CA GLY A 53 -7.60 -15.98 4.82
C GLY A 53 -6.31 -15.60 4.08
N ALA A 54 -5.86 -16.42 3.13
CA ALA A 54 -4.72 -16.09 2.27
C ALA A 54 -5.02 -14.87 1.37
N PHE A 55 -6.22 -14.82 0.80
CA PHE A 55 -6.67 -13.68 0.00
C PHE A 55 -6.86 -12.42 0.83
N LYS A 56 -7.48 -12.55 2.01
CA LYS A 56 -7.62 -11.45 2.97
C LYS A 56 -6.26 -10.87 3.35
N LYS A 57 -5.31 -11.73 3.69
CA LYS A 57 -3.95 -11.32 4.06
C LYS A 57 -3.25 -10.61 2.91
N ALA A 58 -3.31 -11.16 1.69
CA ALA A 58 -2.72 -10.52 0.51
C ALA A 58 -3.36 -9.16 0.20
N TRP A 59 -4.66 -9.00 0.46
CA TRP A 59 -5.37 -7.73 0.33
C TRP A 59 -4.92 -6.70 1.36
N GLU A 60 -4.81 -7.09 2.63
CA GLU A 60 -4.31 -6.24 3.72
C GLU A 60 -2.86 -5.81 3.45
N GLU A 61 -2.00 -6.75 3.03
CA GLU A 61 -0.61 -6.48 2.64
C GLU A 61 -0.54 -5.50 1.46
N ALA A 62 -1.41 -5.65 0.45
CA ALA A 62 -1.45 -4.73 -0.70
C ALA A 62 -1.76 -3.28 -0.29
N ILE A 63 -2.67 -3.09 0.67
CA ILE A 63 -2.95 -1.76 1.25
C ILE A 63 -1.75 -1.28 2.06
N GLU A 64 -1.20 -2.12 2.93
CA GLU A 64 -0.05 -1.78 3.76
C GLU A 64 1.16 -1.35 2.94
N PHE A 65 1.50 -2.07 1.87
CA PHE A 65 2.58 -1.74 0.94
C PHE A 65 2.27 -0.55 0.03
N GLY A 66 1.01 -0.13 -0.09
CA GLY A 66 0.68 1.12 -0.76
C GLY A 66 0.95 2.34 0.12
N ILE A 67 0.87 2.16 1.45
CA ILE A 67 1.16 3.19 2.47
C ILE A 67 2.65 3.22 2.82
N LYS A 68 3.27 2.04 2.91
CA LYS A 68 4.65 1.87 3.34
C LYS A 68 5.54 1.57 2.15
N GLN A 69 6.71 2.19 2.10
CA GLN A 69 7.73 1.85 1.11
C GLN A 69 8.87 1.09 1.80
N PRO A 70 9.20 -0.15 1.37
CA PRO A 70 10.31 -0.89 1.93
C PRO A 70 11.63 -0.25 1.51
N CYS A 71 12.59 -0.17 2.44
CA CYS A 71 13.96 0.21 2.13
C CYS A 71 14.57 -0.80 1.14
N PRO A 72 15.15 -0.36 0.02
CA PRO A 72 15.68 -1.25 -1.02
C PRO A 72 16.87 -2.10 -0.54
N LYS A 73 17.55 -1.69 0.54
CA LYS A 73 18.72 -2.39 1.08
C LYS A 73 18.37 -3.45 2.13
N CYS A 74 17.47 -3.14 3.06
CA CYS A 74 17.19 -4.01 4.22
C CYS A 74 15.72 -4.39 4.41
N GLY A 75 14.81 -3.91 3.56
CA GLY A 75 13.37 -4.22 3.61
C GLY A 75 12.58 -3.56 4.74
N HIS A 76 13.23 -2.77 5.62
CA HIS A 76 12.53 -2.06 6.68
C HIS A 76 11.56 -1.04 6.06
N CYS A 77 10.31 -1.06 6.48
CA CYS A 77 9.24 -0.28 5.88
C CYS A 77 9.08 1.08 6.56
N GLY A 78 9.17 2.16 5.79
CA GLY A 78 8.92 3.53 6.26
C GLY A 78 7.60 4.08 5.75
N VAL A 79 6.99 4.97 6.54
CA VAL A 79 5.84 5.80 6.12
C VAL A 79 6.34 7.23 5.94
N LYS A 80 5.89 7.88 4.87
CA LYS A 80 6.21 9.27 4.60
C LYS A 80 5.40 10.21 5.50
N ASP A 81 6.09 11.08 6.24
CA ASP A 81 5.52 12.10 7.12
C ASP A 81 5.48 13.49 6.47
N ASP A 82 6.57 13.93 5.85
CA ASP A 82 6.69 15.23 5.18
C ASP A 82 6.50 15.17 3.64
N ALA A 83 6.71 16.29 2.94
CA ALA A 83 6.57 16.40 1.48
C ALA A 83 7.81 15.98 0.66
N CYS A 84 9.01 15.97 1.26
CA CYS A 84 10.29 15.71 0.58
C CYS A 84 10.41 14.23 0.20
N THR A 85 10.52 13.86 -1.06
CA THR A 85 10.45 12.46 -1.49
C THR A 85 11.60 11.57 -0.98
N HIS A 86 12.65 12.11 -0.37
CA HIS A 86 13.72 11.32 0.23
C HIS A 86 13.33 10.69 1.57
N MET A 87 13.60 9.40 1.72
CA MET A 87 13.46 8.64 2.97
C MET A 87 14.85 8.24 3.47
N THR A 88 15.05 8.18 4.79
CA THR A 88 16.26 7.64 5.41
C THR A 88 15.92 6.43 6.28
N CYS A 89 16.73 5.37 6.24
CA CYS A 89 16.38 4.10 6.87
C CYS A 89 16.87 4.13 8.31
N ASP A 90 15.97 4.02 9.29
CA ASP A 90 16.37 3.95 10.70
C ASP A 90 17.22 2.70 11.02
N ASN A 91 17.14 1.65 10.20
CA ASN A 91 17.88 0.42 10.41
C ASN A 91 19.26 0.37 9.73
N CYS A 92 19.39 0.90 8.51
CA CYS A 92 20.64 0.79 7.72
C CYS A 92 21.16 2.10 7.13
N SER A 93 20.50 3.22 7.44
CA SER A 93 20.82 4.58 7.01
C SER A 93 20.86 4.82 5.50
N THR A 94 20.44 3.85 4.67
CA THR A 94 20.23 4.09 3.24
C THR A 94 19.23 5.20 3.02
N VAL A 95 19.54 6.09 2.09
CA VAL A 95 18.62 7.12 1.59
C VAL A 95 17.99 6.61 0.29
N TRP A 96 16.67 6.62 0.17
CA TRP A 96 15.97 6.19 -1.05
C TRP A 96 14.83 7.13 -1.39
N CYS A 97 14.42 7.12 -2.66
CA CYS A 97 13.27 7.90 -3.10
C CYS A 97 11.98 7.16 -2.74
N TYR A 98 11.09 7.84 -2.02
CA TYR A 98 9.79 7.32 -1.64
C TYR A 98 8.93 7.00 -2.86
N VAL A 99 9.05 7.74 -3.98
CA VAL A 99 8.23 7.60 -5.22
C VAL A 99 8.61 6.39 -6.07
N CYS A 100 9.90 6.14 -6.30
CA CYS A 100 10.34 4.99 -7.10
C CYS A 100 10.85 3.80 -6.26
N GLY A 101 11.15 4.01 -4.97
CA GLY A 101 11.68 2.98 -4.08
C GLY A 101 13.16 2.66 -4.27
N LEU A 102 13.87 3.36 -5.17
CA LEU A 102 15.27 3.10 -5.48
C LEU A 102 16.22 3.80 -4.52
N ASP A 103 17.32 3.12 -4.20
CA ASP A 103 18.44 3.66 -3.39
C ASP A 103 19.04 4.86 -4.13
N CYS A 104 19.05 6.03 -3.49
CA CYS A 104 19.58 7.25 -4.10
C CYS A 104 21.08 7.18 -4.39
N ALA A 105 21.83 6.25 -3.78
CA ALA A 105 23.24 6.00 -4.09
C ALA A 105 23.44 4.96 -5.20
N SER A 106 22.37 4.33 -5.71
CA SER A 106 22.50 3.36 -6.79
C SER A 106 22.69 4.03 -8.16
N GLU A 107 23.42 3.37 -9.06
CA GLU A 107 23.60 3.85 -10.44
C GLU A 107 22.27 3.93 -11.23
N GLU A 108 21.27 3.15 -10.82
CA GLU A 108 19.92 3.18 -11.40
C GLU A 108 19.20 4.49 -11.05
N CYS A 109 19.40 4.96 -9.81
CA CYS A 109 18.77 6.17 -9.27
C CYS A 109 19.57 7.45 -9.58
N SER A 110 20.91 7.35 -9.62
CA SER A 110 21.83 8.49 -9.66
C SER A 110 22.72 8.49 -10.90
N LYS A 111 22.44 9.43 -11.83
CA LYS A 111 23.35 9.90 -12.90
C LYS A 111 23.16 11.39 -13.19
N GLY A 112 22.77 12.19 -12.20
CA GLY A 112 22.94 13.65 -12.34
C GLY A 112 24.44 13.91 -12.58
N PRO A 113 24.83 14.61 -13.66
CA PRO A 113 26.24 14.76 -14.02
C PRO A 113 27.01 15.67 -13.06
N ASP A 114 26.32 16.37 -12.15
CA ASP A 114 26.91 17.37 -11.26
C ASP A 114 27.63 16.71 -10.06
N PRO A 115 28.98 16.73 -10.02
CA PRO A 115 29.74 16.19 -8.91
C PRO A 115 29.66 17.06 -7.64
N THR A 116 29.18 18.30 -7.75
CA THR A 116 29.10 19.25 -6.62
C THR A 116 27.86 19.03 -5.77
N MET A 117 26.82 18.42 -6.33
CA MET A 117 25.59 18.07 -5.63
C MET A 117 25.77 16.77 -4.84
N ALA A 118 25.20 16.71 -3.62
CA ALA A 118 25.17 15.49 -2.83
C ALA A 118 24.40 14.39 -3.58
N GLU A 119 24.88 13.15 -3.45
CA GLU A 119 24.41 12.00 -4.24
C GLU A 119 22.89 11.79 -4.13
N CYS A 120 22.30 12.05 -2.97
CA CYS A 120 20.86 11.90 -2.77
C CYS A 120 20.01 12.79 -3.69
N TYR A 121 20.43 14.04 -3.95
CA TYR A 121 19.66 15.01 -4.74
C TYR A 121 19.82 14.84 -6.25
N ARG A 122 20.83 14.09 -6.70
CA ARG A 122 21.07 13.85 -8.13
C ARG A 122 19.92 13.10 -8.82
N HIS A 123 19.07 12.43 -8.04
CA HIS A 123 17.87 11.76 -8.54
C HIS A 123 16.77 12.74 -8.99
N ASN A 124 16.76 13.97 -8.48
CA ASN A 124 15.71 14.94 -8.79
C ASN A 124 16.12 15.92 -9.90
N VAL A 125 17.38 15.91 -10.34
CA VAL A 125 17.86 16.78 -11.43
C VAL A 125 17.15 16.41 -12.74
N ASN A 126 16.57 17.43 -13.39
CA ASN A 126 15.82 17.34 -14.65
C ASN A 126 14.71 16.27 -14.61
N TRP A 127 14.04 16.14 -13.46
CA TRP A 127 13.01 15.11 -13.26
C TRP A 127 11.78 15.32 -14.17
N HIS A 128 11.49 16.57 -14.52
CA HIS A 128 10.43 16.95 -15.45
C HIS A 128 10.68 16.35 -16.84
N ALA A 129 11.93 16.32 -17.31
CA ALA A 129 12.30 15.82 -18.65
C ALA A 129 12.63 14.32 -18.68
N ASN A 130 12.89 13.70 -17.52
CA ASN A 130 13.39 12.33 -17.43
C ASN A 130 12.44 11.42 -16.67
N GLU A 131 11.81 10.48 -17.37
CA GLU A 131 10.86 9.52 -16.78
C GLU A 131 11.45 8.61 -15.69
N ARG A 132 12.78 8.47 -15.64
CA ARG A 132 13.50 7.66 -14.65
C ARG A 132 13.88 8.45 -13.38
N ARG A 133 13.41 9.68 -13.28
CA ARG A 133 13.68 10.61 -12.19
C ARG A 133 12.37 11.02 -11.53
N CYS A 134 12.42 11.29 -10.24
CA CYS A 134 11.26 11.69 -9.45
C CYS A 134 11.47 13.11 -8.92
N PRO A 135 10.40 13.87 -8.66
CA PRO A 135 10.50 15.19 -8.06
C PRO A 135 11.08 15.13 -6.65
N MET A 136 11.63 16.26 -6.19
CA MET A 136 12.10 16.39 -4.81
C MET A 136 10.92 16.58 -3.86
N TYR A 137 9.87 17.28 -4.28
CA TYR A 137 8.63 17.44 -3.52
C TYR A 137 7.43 16.93 -4.32
N LEU A 138 6.45 16.30 -3.65
CA LEU A 138 5.29 15.74 -4.35
C LEU A 138 4.43 16.79 -5.05
N THR A 139 4.47 18.04 -4.61
CA THR A 139 3.76 19.18 -5.20
C THR A 139 4.38 19.66 -6.51
N GLU A 140 5.67 19.41 -6.75
CA GLU A 140 6.33 19.72 -8.03
C GLU A 140 5.71 18.92 -9.19
N ILE A 141 5.06 17.78 -8.92
CA ILE A 141 4.33 17.01 -9.95
C ILE A 141 3.24 17.86 -10.62
N ASN A 142 2.62 18.80 -9.90
CA ASN A 142 1.61 19.69 -10.46
C ASN A 142 2.15 20.56 -11.61
N GLN A 143 3.47 20.83 -11.65
CA GLN A 143 4.10 21.60 -12.72
C GLN A 143 4.03 20.89 -14.09
N VAL A 144 4.04 19.56 -14.09
CA VAL A 144 4.01 18.73 -15.32
C VAL A 144 2.71 17.94 -15.48
N ASP A 145 1.90 17.80 -14.42
CA ASP A 145 0.61 17.11 -14.40
C ASP A 145 -0.43 17.98 -13.68
N ASN A 146 -1.19 18.75 -14.44
CA ASN A 146 -2.25 19.63 -13.90
C ASN A 146 -3.34 18.88 -13.12
N SER A 147 -3.45 17.56 -13.25
CA SER A 147 -4.38 16.76 -12.43
C SER A 147 -3.87 16.55 -11.01
N TRP A 148 -2.56 16.72 -10.77
CA TRP A 148 -1.90 16.49 -9.50
C TRP A 148 -2.09 17.68 -8.54
N PRO A 149 -2.37 17.49 -7.25
CA PRO A 149 -2.55 18.59 -6.31
C PRO A 149 -1.27 19.39 -6.07
N ASP A 150 -1.42 20.69 -5.83
CA ASP A 150 -0.38 21.65 -5.45
C ASP A 150 -0.19 21.76 -3.91
N ASP A 151 -1.04 21.09 -3.12
CA ASP A 151 -0.93 20.96 -1.67
C ASP A 151 -0.20 19.66 -1.26
N ASP A 152 0.73 19.75 -0.31
CA ASP A 152 1.55 18.63 0.15
C ASP A 152 0.70 17.46 0.69
N GLY A 153 -0.35 17.76 1.44
CA GLY A 153 -1.25 16.77 2.03
C GLY A 153 -2.04 16.02 0.95
N ALA A 154 -2.66 16.77 0.04
CA ALA A 154 -3.42 16.23 -1.07
C ALA A 154 -2.53 15.47 -2.08
N ALA A 155 -1.33 15.96 -2.38
CA ALA A 155 -0.36 15.30 -3.24
C ALA A 155 0.10 13.96 -2.65
N LYS A 156 0.36 13.92 -1.34
CA LYS A 156 0.65 12.68 -0.61
C LYS A 156 -0.52 11.72 -0.67
N GLU A 157 -1.73 12.17 -0.34
CA GLU A 157 -2.93 11.32 -0.38
C GLU A 157 -3.15 10.73 -1.77
N LYS A 158 -2.99 11.53 -2.84
CA LYS A 158 -3.10 11.07 -4.22
C LYS A 158 -2.07 9.98 -4.54
N LEU A 159 -0.80 10.17 -4.18
CA LEU A 159 0.24 9.15 -4.38
C LEU A 159 -0.10 7.83 -3.66
N LEU A 160 -0.48 7.92 -2.38
CA LEU A 160 -0.84 6.75 -1.58
C LEU A 160 -2.02 6.01 -2.19
N ARG A 161 -3.09 6.74 -2.54
CA ARG A 161 -4.28 6.19 -3.18
C ARG A 161 -3.91 5.47 -4.49
N PHE A 162 -3.07 6.07 -5.31
CA PHE A 162 -2.62 5.49 -6.57
C PHE A 162 -1.90 4.15 -6.36
N ARG A 163 -0.96 4.10 -5.41
CA ARG A 163 -0.19 2.89 -5.08
C ARG A 163 -1.07 1.78 -4.54
N ILE A 164 -1.94 2.12 -3.59
CA ILE A 164 -2.87 1.15 -3.01
C ILE A 164 -3.75 0.56 -4.11
N LEU A 165 -4.32 1.40 -4.99
CA LEU A 165 -5.13 0.93 -6.11
C LEU A 165 -4.35 0.01 -7.07
N ARG A 166 -3.09 0.33 -7.43
CA ARG A 166 -2.23 -0.56 -8.23
C ARG A 166 -1.96 -1.90 -7.54
N ASN A 167 -1.62 -1.89 -6.26
CA ASN A 167 -1.35 -3.11 -5.50
C ASN A 167 -2.63 -3.96 -5.37
N LEU A 168 -3.76 -3.32 -5.10
CA LEU A 168 -5.07 -3.96 -5.03
C LEU A 168 -5.46 -4.56 -6.38
N LYS A 169 -5.22 -3.87 -7.49
CA LYS A 169 -5.47 -4.38 -8.83
C LYS A 169 -4.65 -5.64 -9.11
N GLN A 170 -3.35 -5.64 -8.81
CA GLN A 170 -2.52 -6.83 -8.95
C GLN A 170 -3.02 -8.01 -8.11
N THR A 171 -3.44 -7.76 -6.87
CA THR A 171 -3.99 -8.79 -5.99
C THR A 171 -5.33 -9.30 -6.49
N TYR A 172 -6.21 -8.39 -6.93
CA TYR A 172 -7.51 -8.69 -7.52
C TYR A 172 -7.35 -9.57 -8.77
N ASP A 173 -6.44 -9.22 -9.69
CA ASP A 173 -6.22 -9.96 -10.93
C ASP A 173 -5.69 -11.38 -10.68
N LYS A 174 -4.83 -11.55 -9.66
CA LYS A 174 -4.36 -12.88 -9.23
C LYS A 174 -5.45 -13.73 -8.59
N MET A 175 -6.36 -13.09 -7.85
CA MET A 175 -7.44 -13.75 -7.11
C MET A 175 -8.61 -14.11 -8.03
N GLY A 176 -8.95 -13.22 -8.96
CA GLY A 176 -10.13 -13.30 -9.82
C GLY A 176 -11.42 -12.82 -9.12
N THR A 177 -12.35 -12.32 -9.92
CA THR A 177 -13.62 -11.70 -9.48
C THR A 177 -14.44 -12.58 -8.54
N HIS A 178 -14.50 -13.90 -8.80
CA HIS A 178 -15.29 -14.80 -7.97
C HIS A 178 -14.74 -14.95 -6.55
N ALA A 179 -13.42 -15.16 -6.41
CA ALA A 179 -12.78 -15.27 -5.11
C ALA A 179 -12.79 -13.92 -4.37
N TYR A 180 -12.65 -12.80 -5.08
CA TYR A 180 -12.83 -11.47 -4.51
C TYR A 180 -14.23 -11.27 -3.91
N ALA A 181 -15.29 -11.56 -4.67
CA ALA A 181 -16.66 -11.42 -4.20
C ALA A 181 -16.93 -12.27 -2.94
N ARG A 182 -16.40 -13.51 -2.93
CA ARG A 182 -16.49 -14.39 -1.75
C ARG A 182 -15.72 -13.85 -0.55
N MET A 183 -14.52 -13.31 -0.77
CA MET A 183 -13.70 -12.68 0.27
C MET A 183 -14.42 -11.47 0.87
N VAL A 184 -14.95 -10.55 0.06
CA VAL A 184 -15.67 -9.37 0.56
C VAL A 184 -16.94 -9.76 1.32
N ALA A 185 -17.68 -10.76 0.83
CA ALA A 185 -18.86 -11.28 1.53
C ALA A 185 -18.49 -11.93 2.88
N ALA A 186 -17.34 -12.61 2.96
CA ALA A 186 -16.84 -13.21 4.19
C ALA A 186 -16.27 -12.17 5.17
N PHE A 187 -15.70 -11.08 4.66
CA PHE A 187 -15.02 -10.03 5.41
C PHE A 187 -15.58 -8.65 5.04
N PRO A 188 -16.69 -8.20 5.65
CA PRO A 188 -17.37 -6.96 5.27
C PRO A 188 -16.53 -5.68 5.43
N GLY A 189 -15.42 -5.73 6.17
CA GLY A 189 -14.46 -4.62 6.27
C GLY A 189 -13.52 -4.48 5.06
N MET A 190 -13.58 -5.40 4.10
CA MET A 190 -12.81 -5.37 2.86
C MET A 190 -13.59 -4.74 1.70
N GLY A 191 -12.91 -4.48 0.59
CA GLY A 191 -13.51 -3.85 -0.60
C GLY A 191 -13.90 -2.39 -0.34
N ALA A 192 -15.14 -2.02 -0.68
CA ALA A 192 -15.59 -0.63 -0.55
C ALA A 192 -15.50 -0.09 0.90
N ALA A 193 -15.64 -0.96 1.90
CA ALA A 193 -15.54 -0.58 3.31
C ALA A 193 -14.13 -0.12 3.71
N CYS A 194 -13.08 -0.52 2.97
CA CYS A 194 -11.72 -0.02 3.17
C CYS A 194 -11.38 1.21 2.29
N GLY A 195 -12.37 1.82 1.63
CA GLY A 195 -12.21 3.05 0.83
C GLY A 195 -11.85 2.84 -0.64
N TYR A 196 -11.92 1.60 -1.14
CA TYR A 196 -11.58 1.22 -2.51
C TYR A 196 -12.67 0.33 -3.11
N THR A 197 -13.44 0.88 -4.04
CA THR A 197 -14.50 0.14 -4.73
C THR A 197 -13.92 -0.79 -5.80
N GLU A 198 -14.66 -1.82 -6.19
CA GLU A 198 -14.25 -2.74 -7.26
C GLU A 198 -14.07 -2.02 -8.60
N ASP A 199 -14.95 -1.06 -8.92
CA ASP A 199 -14.85 -0.25 -10.14
C ASP A 199 -13.54 0.54 -10.19
N GLN A 200 -13.20 1.24 -9.09
CA GLN A 200 -11.94 1.98 -8.98
C GLN A 200 -10.70 1.10 -9.17
N ILE A 201 -10.76 -0.15 -8.71
CA ILE A 201 -9.67 -1.11 -8.86
C ILE A 201 -9.56 -1.56 -10.32
N ASN A 202 -10.69 -1.84 -10.97
CA ASN A 202 -10.73 -2.27 -12.37
C ASN A 202 -10.39 -1.16 -13.37
N GLU A 203 -10.63 0.11 -13.02
CA GLU A 203 -10.22 1.27 -13.81
C GLU A 203 -8.71 1.51 -13.83
N VAL A 204 -7.95 0.88 -12.92
CA VAL A 204 -6.48 1.05 -12.86
C VAL A 204 -5.82 0.44 -14.09
N VAL A 205 -5.07 1.27 -14.81
CA VAL A 205 -4.16 0.83 -15.86
C VAL A 205 -2.77 0.59 -15.26
N MET A 206 -2.25 -0.63 -15.40
CA MET A 206 -1.00 -1.03 -14.73
C MET A 206 0.25 -0.49 -15.42
N ASP A 207 0.22 -0.38 -16.76
CA ASP A 207 1.40 -0.06 -17.59
C ASP A 207 1.54 1.44 -17.91
N VAL A 208 0.89 2.32 -17.14
CA VAL A 208 1.06 3.77 -17.28
C VAL A 208 1.98 4.32 -16.19
N PRO A 209 2.65 5.46 -16.40
CA PRO A 209 3.38 6.15 -15.34
C PRO A 209 2.50 6.53 -14.13
N LEU A 210 3.12 6.93 -13.00
CA LEU A 210 2.38 7.42 -11.83
C LEU A 210 1.72 8.79 -12.06
N PHE A 211 2.33 9.61 -12.89
CA PHE A 211 1.88 10.95 -13.27
C PHE A 211 2.29 11.21 -14.72
N GLN A 212 1.55 12.06 -15.40
CA GLN A 212 1.83 12.44 -16.80
C GLN A 212 2.81 13.61 -16.83
N ARG A 213 3.62 13.72 -17.89
CA ARG A 213 4.49 14.88 -18.09
C ARG A 213 3.96 15.67 -19.28
N ASN A 214 3.61 16.93 -19.06
CA ASN A 214 3.19 17.81 -20.12
C ASN A 214 4.40 18.14 -21.01
N PRO A 215 4.40 17.77 -22.31
CA PRO A 215 5.51 18.11 -23.21
C PRO A 215 5.74 19.62 -23.32
N ASP A 216 4.69 20.43 -23.21
CA ASP A 216 4.76 21.89 -23.35
C ASP A 216 5.59 22.55 -22.24
N PHE A 217 5.78 21.88 -21.09
CA PHE A 217 6.61 22.40 -20.00
C PHE A 217 8.09 22.56 -20.40
N LEU A 218 8.57 21.77 -21.37
CA LEU A 218 9.96 21.82 -21.81
C LEU A 218 10.24 22.99 -22.78
N GLU A 219 9.21 23.46 -23.50
CA GLU A 219 9.38 24.53 -24.50
C GLU A 219 9.55 25.90 -23.82
N GLU A 220 8.94 26.10 -22.64
CA GLU A 220 9.00 27.39 -21.92
C GLU A 220 10.38 27.64 -21.25
N GLU A 221 11.09 26.61 -20.79
CA GLU A 221 12.43 26.78 -20.16
C GLU A 221 13.52 27.14 -21.19
N GLU A 222 13.42 26.68 -22.45
CA GLU A 222 14.42 26.98 -23.48
C GLU A 222 14.33 28.44 -23.97
N GLU A 223 13.15 29.08 -23.93
CA GLU A 223 12.98 30.47 -24.37
C GLU A 223 13.54 31.50 -23.36
N GLU A 224 13.68 31.15 -22.08
CA GLU A 224 14.20 32.07 -21.04
C GLU A 224 15.74 32.14 -20.99
N GLU A 225 16.47 31.16 -21.54
CA GLU A 225 17.95 31.17 -21.53
C GLU A 225 18.59 32.03 -22.63
N ASP A 226 17.83 32.46 -23.64
CA ASP A 226 18.34 33.22 -24.80
C ASP A 226 18.35 34.75 -24.62
N ASP A 227 17.84 35.27 -23.48
CA ASP A 227 17.66 36.71 -23.22
C ASP A 227 18.72 37.36 -22.27
N ASP A 228 19.73 36.61 -21.80
CA ASP A 228 20.83 37.09 -20.92
C ASP A 228 22.22 37.16 -21.62
#